data_AF-A0A644ZPX1-F1
#
_entry.id   AF-A0A644ZPX1-F1
#
_cell.length_a   1.000
_cell.length_b   1.000
_cell.length_c   1.000
_cell.angle_alpha   90.00
_cell.angle_beta   90.00
_cell.angle_gamma   90.00
#
_symmetry.space_group_name_H-M   'P 1'
#
loop_
_entity.id
_entity.type
_entity.pdbx_description
1 polymer ?
#
loop_
_entity_poly.entity_id
_entity_poly.type
_entity_poly.pdbx_seq_one_letter_code
_entity_poly.pdbx_strand_id
1 'polypeptide(L)' 'MVRQPQSKANAGSANNGMPMTSSMGCGTWGGNQVSENIALKHYMNSTWVAKPILTDAPSEEVLFGEFYDPTNKREV' A
#
# COMPACT_ATOMS: atom_id res chain seq x y z
N MET A 1 15.67 3.11 -15.90
CA MET A 1 16.78 3.90 -15.32
C MET A 1 17.19 5.02 -16.26
N VAL A 2 17.50 6.22 -15.76
CA VAL A 2 17.89 7.37 -16.60
C VAL A 2 19.39 7.57 -16.51
N ARG A 3 20.11 7.51 -17.65
CA ARG A 3 21.57 7.70 -17.73
C ARG A 3 22.40 6.77 -16.82
N GLN A 4 21.99 5.51 -16.64
CA GLN A 4 22.80 4.49 -15.95
C GLN A 4 22.70 3.13 -16.66
N PRO A 5 23.69 2.23 -16.50
CA PRO A 5 23.70 0.90 -17.13
C PRO A 5 22.51 0.05 -16.68
N GLN A 6 21.72 -0.45 -17.64
CA GLN A 6 20.41 -1.08 -17.38
C GLN A 6 20.48 -2.23 -16.35
N SER A 7 21.30 -3.25 -16.58
CA SER A 7 21.31 -4.46 -15.75
C SER A 7 21.68 -4.16 -14.29
N LYS A 8 22.84 -3.53 -14.07
CA LYS A 8 23.33 -3.22 -12.72
C LYS A 8 22.46 -2.18 -12.02
N ALA A 9 21.96 -1.19 -12.75
CA ALA A 9 21.18 -0.12 -12.15
C ALA A 9 19.77 -0.58 -11.76
N ASN A 10 19.10 -1.39 -12.58
CA ASN A 10 17.79 -1.94 -12.23
C ASN A 10 17.86 -2.84 -10.99
N ALA A 11 18.96 -3.58 -10.82
CA ALA A 11 19.22 -4.39 -9.62
C ALA A 11 19.63 -3.58 -8.36
N GLY A 12 19.66 -2.25 -8.43
CA GLY A 12 19.97 -1.35 -7.32
C GLY A 12 21.45 -1.00 -7.13
N SER A 13 22.14 -0.52 -8.16
CA SER A 13 23.55 -0.14 -8.02
C SER A 13 23.81 0.85 -6.88
N ALA A 14 24.97 0.75 -6.23
CA ALA A 14 25.35 1.56 -5.06
C ALA A 14 25.30 3.10 -5.25
N ASN A 15 25.14 3.57 -6.49
CA ASN A 15 25.08 4.98 -6.88
C ASN A 15 23.67 5.46 -7.29
N ASN A 16 22.62 4.66 -7.08
CA ASN A 16 21.27 5.03 -7.52
C ASN A 16 20.17 4.92 -6.45
N GLY A 17 20.51 4.44 -5.26
CA GLY A 17 19.62 4.45 -4.10
C GLY A 17 18.46 3.45 -4.14
N MET A 18 18.35 2.60 -5.17
CA MET A 18 17.35 1.55 -5.16
C MET A 18 17.81 0.36 -4.29
N PRO A 19 16.87 -0.38 -3.66
CA PRO A 19 17.21 -1.59 -2.92
C PRO A 19 17.91 -2.61 -3.80
N MET A 20 19.02 -3.18 -3.32
CA MET A 20 19.74 -4.21 -4.06
C MET A 20 18.99 -5.53 -4.09
N THR A 21 18.84 -6.11 -5.28
CA THR A 21 18.15 -7.39 -5.45
C THR A 21 18.51 -8.08 -6.77
N SER A 22 18.35 -9.41 -6.79
CA SER A 22 18.30 -10.21 -8.02
C SER A 22 16.86 -10.58 -8.42
N SER A 23 15.86 -10.19 -7.61
CA SER A 23 14.44 -10.49 -7.81
C SER A 23 13.67 -9.17 -7.98
N MET A 24 13.26 -8.86 -9.20
CA MET A 24 12.56 -7.61 -9.56
C MET A 24 11.11 -7.90 -9.90
N GLY A 25 10.17 -7.22 -9.23
CA GLY A 25 8.75 -7.32 -9.54
C GLY A 25 8.36 -6.52 -10.79
N CYS A 26 7.53 -7.10 -11.65
CA CYS A 26 6.99 -6.47 -12.86
C CYS A 26 5.58 -5.92 -12.69
N GLY A 27 5.07 -5.85 -11.45
CA GLY A 27 3.71 -5.41 -11.14
C GLY A 27 2.61 -6.32 -11.65
N THR A 28 1.36 -5.90 -11.48
CA THR A 28 0.18 -6.70 -11.83
C THR A 28 0.10 -7.03 -13.32
N TRP A 29 0.63 -6.16 -14.18
CA TRP A 29 0.73 -6.43 -15.62
C TRP A 29 1.66 -7.60 -15.95
N GLY A 30 2.75 -7.77 -15.19
CA GLY A 30 3.64 -8.94 -15.27
C GLY A 30 3.23 -10.12 -14.39
N GLY A 31 2.02 -10.10 -13.81
CA GLY A 31 1.53 -11.15 -12.92
C GLY A 31 2.21 -11.19 -11.54
N ASN A 32 2.81 -10.09 -11.08
CA ASN A 32 3.42 -9.99 -9.76
C ASN A 32 2.59 -9.12 -8.81
N GLN A 33 2.65 -9.42 -7.51
CA GLN A 33 1.93 -8.65 -6.48
C GLN A 33 2.55 -7.26 -6.25
N VAL A 34 3.85 -7.09 -6.52
CA VAL A 34 4.59 -5.84 -6.32
C VAL A 34 5.40 -5.48 -7.56
N SER A 35 5.70 -4.18 -7.71
CA SER A 35 6.54 -3.62 -8.79
C SER A 35 7.92 -3.17 -8.28
N GLU A 36 8.31 -3.65 -7.11
CA GLU A 36 9.49 -3.18 -6.38
C GLU A 36 10.70 -4.11 -6.57
N ASN A 37 11.88 -3.61 -6.24
CA ASN A 37 13.04 -4.45 -5.97
C ASN A 37 12.81 -5.22 -4.66
N ILE A 38 12.78 -6.55 -4.71
CA ILE A 38 12.50 -7.35 -3.52
C ILE A 38 13.64 -7.20 -2.51
N ALA A 39 13.31 -6.60 -1.38
CA ALA A 39 14.16 -6.41 -0.20
C ALA A 39 13.57 -7.10 1.05
N LEU A 40 14.29 -7.05 2.17
CA LEU A 40 13.94 -7.69 3.45
C LEU A 40 12.48 -7.41 3.90
N LYS A 41 11.95 -6.21 3.63
CA LYS A 41 10.58 -5.84 3.98
C LYS A 41 9.50 -6.78 3.42
N HIS A 42 9.76 -7.45 2.29
CA HIS A 42 8.79 -8.37 1.66
C HIS A 42 8.80 -9.77 2.29
N TYR A 43 9.77 -10.05 3.18
CA TYR A 43 9.88 -11.31 3.91
C TYR A 43 9.44 -11.17 5.37
N MET A 44 8.91 -10.01 5.76
CA MET A 44 8.49 -9.73 7.13
C MET A 44 7.04 -9.26 7.15
N ASN A 45 6.24 -9.87 8.01
CA ASN A 45 4.91 -9.39 8.30
C ASN A 45 5.01 -8.23 9.30
N SER A 46 4.23 -7.17 9.08
CA SER A 46 4.09 -6.07 10.02
C SER A 46 2.80 -6.24 10.82
N THR A 47 2.94 -6.38 12.14
CA THR A 47 1.79 -6.45 13.05
C THR A 47 1.53 -5.07 13.64
N TRP A 48 0.29 -4.60 13.51
CA TRP A 48 -0.14 -3.33 14.06
C TRP A 48 -0.77 -3.54 15.44
N VAL A 49 -0.27 -2.82 16.45
CA VAL A 49 -0.86 -2.80 17.80
C VAL A 49 -1.72 -1.56 17.91
N ALA A 50 -3.03 -1.74 17.91
CA ALA A 50 -4.01 -0.66 18.04
C ALA A 50 -4.67 -0.68 19.43
N LYS A 51 -4.91 0.50 19.99
CA LYS A 51 -5.76 0.68 21.18
C LYS A 51 -7.01 1.48 20.80
N PRO A 52 -8.14 1.29 21.50
CA PRO A 52 -9.32 2.12 21.28
C PRO A 52 -8.99 3.61 21.40
N ILE A 53 -9.47 4.39 20.44
CA ILE A 53 -9.51 5.85 20.47
C ILE A 53 -10.96 6.30 20.56
N LEU A 54 -11.20 7.58 20.87
CA LEU A 54 -12.53 8.15 20.71
C LEU A 54 -12.97 8.04 19.25
N THR A 55 -14.26 7.76 19.03
CA THR A 55 -14.82 7.66 17.68
C THR A 55 -14.59 8.96 16.93
N ASP A 56 -13.77 8.91 15.90
CA ASP A 56 -13.51 9.99 14.96
C ASP A 56 -14.25 9.68 13.66
N ALA A 57 -15.57 9.84 13.70
CA ALA A 57 -16.45 9.66 12.56
C ALA A 57 -17.45 10.81 12.49
N PRO A 58 -17.78 11.32 11.29
CA PRO A 58 -18.85 12.29 11.12
C PRO A 58 -20.21 11.68 11.52
N SER A 59 -21.18 12.52 11.87
CA SER A 59 -22.54 12.05 12.12
C SER A 59 -23.19 11.49 10.86
N GLU A 60 -24.20 10.63 11.01
CA GLU A 60 -24.86 10.00 9.86
C GLU A 60 -25.56 11.03 8.96
N GLU A 61 -26.09 12.11 9.52
CA GLU A 61 -26.67 13.24 8.78
C GLU A 61 -25.63 13.88 7.86
N VAL A 62 -24.38 14.01 8.33
CA VAL A 62 -23.28 14.56 7.54
C VAL A 62 -22.81 13.55 6.50
N LEU A 63 -22.79 12.26 6.84
CA LEU A 63 -22.32 11.20 5.95
C LEU A 63 -23.27 10.95 4.77
N PHE A 64 -24.58 11.00 5.02
CA PHE A 64 -25.61 10.64 4.03
C PHE A 64 -26.37 11.85 3.47
N GLY A 65 -26.32 13.01 4.12
CA GLY A 65 -26.94 14.25 3.64
C GLY A 65 -28.43 14.08 3.35
N GLU A 66 -28.84 14.38 2.12
CA GLU A 66 -30.25 14.28 1.67
C GLU A 66 -30.79 12.84 1.64
N PHE A 67 -29.90 11.83 1.66
CA PHE A 67 -30.28 10.42 1.72
C PHE A 67 -30.37 9.89 3.15
N TYR A 68 -30.15 10.75 4.16
CA TYR A 68 -30.29 10.34 5.55
C TYR A 68 -31.76 10.17 5.94
N ASP A 69 -32.15 8.93 6.21
CA ASP A 69 -33.46 8.59 6.76
C ASP A 69 -33.29 7.95 8.16
N PRO A 70 -33.60 8.68 9.25
CA PRO A 70 -33.45 8.16 10.62
C PRO A 70 -34.43 7.02 10.94
N THR A 71 -35.43 6.77 10.08
CA THR A 71 -36.38 5.66 10.23
C THR A 71 -35.86 4.35 9.62
N ASN A 72 -34.88 4.43 8.72
CA ASN A 72 -34.31 3.28 8.03
C ASN A 72 -33.24 2.61 8.91
N LYS A 73 -33.69 1.79 9.85
CA LYS A 73 -32.81 0.99 10.72
C LYS A 73 -32.45 -0.32 10.01
N ARG A 74 -31.15 -0.61 9.94
CA ARG A 74 -30.65 -1.90 9.47
C ARG A 74 -31.19 -3.00 10.37
N GLU A 75 -32.07 -3.86 9.86
CA GLU A 75 -32.47 -5.09 10.56
C GLU A 75 -31.23 -5.96 10.78
N VAL A 76 -31.02 -6.38 12.02
CA VAL A 76 -29.88 -7.23 12.44
C VAL A 76 -30.35 -8.67 12.48
#